data_AF-A0A126QXF6-F1
#
_entry.id   AF-A0A126QXF6-F1
#
_cell.length_a   1.000
_cell.length_b   1.000
_cell.length_c   1.000
_cell.angle_alpha   90.00
_cell.angle_beta   90.00
_cell.angle_gamma   90.00
#
_symmetry.space_group_name_H-M   'P 1'
#
loop_
_entity.id
_entity.type
_entity.pdbx_description
1 polymer ?
#
loop_
_entity_poly.entity_id
_entity_poly.type
_entity_poly.pdbx_seq_one_letter_code
_entity_poly.pdbx_strand_id
1 'polypeptide(L)' 'MDLANEKFLKRVNLSNQQKQLNKMFEEEGLTDEILEKQIQLNKERHEFDINDPTETLYVDKEGNLFVQ' A
#
# COMPACT_ATOMS: atom_id res chain seq x y z
N MET A 1 -8.70 -18.91 -13.37
CA MET A 1 -7.45 -18.58 -12.66
C MET A 1 -7.83 -18.52 -11.18
N ASP A 2 -7.01 -19.05 -10.29
CA ASP A 2 -7.37 -19.19 -8.87
C ASP A 2 -7.38 -17.81 -8.19
N LEU A 3 -8.48 -17.44 -7.54
CA LEU A 3 -8.68 -16.13 -6.89
C LEU A 3 -7.57 -15.84 -5.85
N ALA A 4 -7.06 -16.88 -5.20
CA ALA A 4 -5.93 -16.78 -4.28
C ALA A 4 -4.63 -16.36 -4.99
N ASN A 5 -4.38 -16.90 -6.18
CA ASN A 5 -3.23 -16.52 -7.00
C ASN A 5 -3.35 -15.09 -7.52
N GLU A 6 -4.55 -14.65 -7.91
CA GLU A 6 -4.78 -13.28 -8.37
C GLU A 6 -4.51 -12.26 -7.26
N LYS A 7 -5.03 -12.49 -6.04
CA LYS A 7 -4.77 -11.63 -4.88
C LYS A 7 -3.28 -11.60 -4.50
N PHE A 8 -2.60 -12.74 -4.58
CA PHE A 8 -1.15 -12.82 -4.34
C PHE A 8 -0.35 -12.00 -5.36
N LEU A 9 -0.61 -12.18 -6.66
CA LEU A 9 0.08 -11.45 -7.73
C LEU A 9 -0.16 -9.94 -7.61
N LYS A 10 -1.40 -9.53 -7.30
CA LYS A 10 -1.75 -8.12 -7.07
C LYS A 10 -0.97 -7.55 -5.88
N ARG A 11 -0.87 -8.28 -4.76
CA ARG A 11 -0.07 -7.87 -3.59
C ARG A 11 1.40 -7.66 -3.94
N VAL A 12 1.99 -8.58 -4.70
CA VAL A 12 3.41 -8.47 -5.12
C VAL A 12 3.60 -7.25 -6.01
N ASN A 13 2.67 -7.01 -6.96
CA ASN A 13 2.74 -5.87 -7.86
C ASN A 13 2.65 -4.53 -7.10
N LEU A 14 1.65 -4.37 -6.22
CA LEU A 14 1.48 -3.17 -5.39
C LEU A 14 2.70 -2.92 -4.49
N SER A 15 3.31 -3.98 -3.92
CA SER A 15 4.53 -3.85 -3.12
C SER A 15 5.72 -3.35 -3.95
N ASN A 16 5.84 -3.79 -5.21
CA ASN A 16 6.90 -3.33 -6.11
C ASN A 16 6.69 -1.87 -6.52
N GLN A 17 5.45 -1.46 -6.79
CA GLN A 17 5.10 -0.08 -7.06
C GLN A 17 5.42 0.83 -5.87
N GLN A 18 5.10 0.43 -4.64
CA GLN A 18 5.43 1.20 -3.45
C GLN A 18 6.94 1.40 -3.30
N LYS A 19 7.74 0.35 -3.54
CA LYS A 19 9.21 0.44 -3.50
C LYS A 19 9.75 1.43 -4.54
N GLN A 20 9.20 1.42 -5.76
CA GLN A 20 9.60 2.36 -6.80
C GLN A 20 9.22 3.80 -6.42
N LEU A 21 8.02 3.99 -5.88
CA LEU A 21 7.55 5.30 -5.43
C LEU A 21 8.39 5.84 -4.26
N ASN A 22 8.77 4.98 -3.31
CA ASN A 22 9.68 5.34 -2.22
C ASN A 22 11.05 5.77 -2.75
N LYS A 23 11.57 5.07 -3.77
CA LYS A 23 12.81 5.45 -4.42
C LYS A 23 12.70 6.82 -5.11
N MET A 24 11.60 7.08 -5.83
CA MET A 24 11.35 8.41 -6.42
C MET A 24 11.30 9.49 -5.34
N PHE A 25 10.65 9.23 -4.21
CA PHE A 25 10.61 10.14 -3.08
C PHE A 25 11.99 10.40 -2.47
N GLU A 26 12.84 9.38 -2.33
CA GLU A 26 14.21 9.54 -1.85
C GLU A 26 15.09 10.37 -2.80
N GLU A 27 14.86 10.25 -4.12
CA GLU A 27 15.64 10.94 -5.15
C GLU A 27 15.16 12.38 -5.40
N GLU A 28 13.85 12.62 -5.41
CA GLU A 28 13.22 13.86 -5.86
C GLU A 28 12.52 14.65 -4.75
N GLY A 29 12.30 14.02 -3.59
CA GLY A 29 11.46 14.55 -2.51
C GLY A 29 9.97 14.38 -2.78
N LEU A 30 9.13 15.08 -2.01
CA LEU A 30 7.69 15.06 -2.23
C LEU A 30 7.32 15.94 -3.43
N THR A 31 6.72 15.33 -4.46
CA THR A 31 6.15 16.01 -5.62
C THR A 31 4.67 15.68 -5.77
N ASP A 32 3.92 16.49 -6.53
CA ASP A 32 2.50 16.24 -6.80
C ASP A 32 2.29 14.89 -7.51
N GLU A 33 3.20 14.53 -8.43
CA GLU A 33 3.18 13.22 -9.10
C GLU A 33 3.32 12.07 -8.10
N ILE A 34 4.25 12.18 -7.14
CA ILE A 34 4.46 11.15 -6.13
C ILE A 34 3.23 11.03 -5.23
N LEU A 35 2.62 12.16 -4.86
CA LEU A 35 1.40 12.19 -4.05
C LEU A 35 0.23 11.53 -4.78
N GLU A 36 0.00 11.87 -6.05
CA GLU A 36 -1.06 11.27 -6.87
C GLU A 36 -0.87 9.75 -7.02
N LYS A 37 0.36 9.30 -7.27
CA LYS A 37 0.68 7.86 -7.34
C LYS A 37 0.46 7.15 -6.01
N GLN A 38 0.81 7.77 -4.88
CA GLN A 38 0.56 7.18 -3.56
C GLN A 38 -0.95 7.03 -3.30
N ILE A 39 -1.73 8.06 -3.65
CA ILE A 39 -3.19 8.02 -3.51
C ILE A 39 -3.78 6.89 -4.36
N GLN A 40 -3.32 6.74 -5.61
CA GLN A 40 -3.78 5.67 -6.49
C GLN A 40 -3.42 4.28 -5.95
N LEU A 41 -2.20 4.12 -5.43
CA LEU A 41 -1.74 2.86 -4.84
C LEU A 41 -2.58 2.48 -3.61
N ASN A 42 -2.92 3.45 -2.76
CA ASN A 42 -3.78 3.24 -1.59
C ASN A 42 -5.22 2.88 -1.99
N LYS A 43 -5.77 3.49 -3.05
CA LYS A 43 -7.09 3.10 -3.60
C LYS A 43 -7.09 1.65 -4.07
N GLU A 44 -6.07 1.23 -4.83
CA GLU A 44 -5.97 -0.16 -5.28
C GLU A 44 -5.79 -1.14 -4.12
N ARG A 45 -5.01 -0.77 -3.10
CA ARG A 45 -4.92 -1.59 -1.87
C ARG A 45 -6.27 -1.78 -1.20
N HIS A 46 -7.03 -0.70 -1.07
CA HIS A 46 -8.37 -0.74 -0.48
C HIS A 46 -9.35 -1.59 -1.30
N GLU A 47 -9.37 -1.43 -2.64
CA GLU A 47 -10.25 -2.18 -3.54
C GLU A 47 -10.02 -3.70 -3.47
N PHE A 48 -8.78 -4.13 -3.26
CA PHE A 48 -8.42 -5.55 -3.21
C PHE A 48 -8.28 -6.11 -1.78
N ASP A 49 -8.56 -5.29 -0.75
CA ASP A 49 -8.38 -5.64 0.66
C ASP A 49 -6.94 -6.18 0.91
N ILE A 50 -5.95 -5.37 0.51
CA ILE A 50 -4.53 -5.66 0.64
C ILE A 50 -3.92 -4.60 1.56
N ASN A 51 -3.55 -5.01 2.77
CA ASN A 51 -2.90 -4.13 3.75
C ASN A 51 -1.52 -3.66 3.26
N ASP A 52 -1.16 -2.42 3.60
CA ASP A 52 0.23 -1.98 3.50
C ASP A 52 1.03 -2.60 4.66
N PRO A 53 2.09 -3.37 4.42
CA PRO A 53 2.95 -3.87 5.51
C PRO A 53 3.67 -2.75 6.27
N THR A 54 3.71 -1.52 5.73
CA THR A 54 4.28 -0.34 6.40
C THR A 54 3.25 0.51 7.14
N GLU A 55 1.95 0.23 6.97
CA GLU A 55 0.91 0.82 7.83
C GLU A 55 1.15 0.34 9.26
N THR A 56 1.38 1.29 10.16
CA THR A 56 1.50 0.98 11.58
C THR A 56 0.12 0.58 12.09
N LEU A 57 -0.03 -0.71 12.39
CA LEU A 57 -1.23 -1.22 13.05
C LEU A 57 -1.24 -0.77 14.50
N TYR A 58 -2.23 0.03 14.88
CA TYR A 58 -2.48 0.38 16.27
C TYR A 58 -3.45 -0.63 16.88
N VAL A 59 -3.16 -1.02 18.12
CA VAL A 59 -4.02 -1.89 18.93
C VAL A 59 -4.64 -1.01 20.00
N ASP A 60 -5.97 -0.94 20.08
CA ASP A 60 -6.62 -0.29 21.23
C ASP A 60 -6.49 -1.15 22.50
N LYS A 61 -7.03 -0.63 23.60
CA LYS A 61 -7.08 -1.33 24.89
C LYS A 61 -7.96 -2.59 24.86
N GLU A 62 -8.77 -2.76 23.83
CA GLU A 62 -9.71 -3.87 23.65
C GLU A 62 -9.17 -4.94 22.70
N GLY A 63 -8.01 -4.69 22.07
CA GLY A 63 -7.36 -5.60 21.13
C GLY A 63 -7.81 -5.43 19.68
N ASN A 64 -8.58 -4.39 19.36
CA ASN A 64 -9.01 -4.13 17.99
C ASN A 64 -7.88 -3.48 17.19
N LEU A 65 -7.74 -3.92 15.95
CA LEU A 65 -6.79 -3.36 14.99
C LEU A 65 -7.46 -2.24 14.20
N PHE A 66 -6.82 -1.09 14.14
CA PHE A 66 -7.24 0.00 13.26
C PHE A 66 -6.03 0.70 12.65
N VAL A 67 -6.30 1.23 11.46
CA VAL A 67 -5.40 2.04 10.65
C VAL A 67 -5.77 3.50 10.90
N GLN A 68 -4.78 4.39 11.03
CA GLN A 68 -5.02 5.82 11.26
C GLN A 68 -5.60 6.50 10.02
#